data_AF-A0A2S8IAS6-F1
#
_entry.id   AF-A0A2S8IAS6-F1
#
_cell.length_a   1.000
_cell.length_b   1.000
_cell.length_c   1.000
_cell.angle_alpha   90.00
_cell.angle_beta   90.00
_cell.angle_gamma   90.00
#
_symmetry.space_group_name_H-M   'P 1'
#
loop_
_entity.id
_entity.type
_entity.pdbx_description
1 polymer ?
#
loop_
_entity_poly.entity_id
_entity_poly.type
_entity_poly.pdbx_seq_one_letter_code
_entity_poly.pdbx_strand_id
1 'polypeptide(L)' 'MPRYLVTLDDGTSSEKTFESDFHAINETHRPHSPRRGIAQIDRYDRDGSRFPVWPSSPTKSR' A
#
# COMPACT_ATOMS: atom_id res chain seq x y z
N MET A 1 13.59 8.40 -3.83
CA MET A 1 12.15 8.25 -3.53
C MET A 1 11.95 7.04 -2.63
N PRO A 2 11.12 7.13 -1.57
CA PRO A 2 10.85 5.98 -0.72
C PRO A 2 10.25 4.81 -1.51
N ARG A 3 10.58 3.59 -1.07
CA ARG A 3 10.04 2.34 -1.61
C ARG A 3 8.83 1.92 -0.80
N TYR A 4 7.88 1.29 -1.47
CA TYR A 4 6.64 0.81 -0.89
C TYR A 4 6.29 -0.56 -1.45
N LEU A 5 5.58 -1.35 -0.66
CA LEU A 5 4.94 -2.58 -1.08
C LEU A 5 3.44 -2.31 -1.12
N VAL A 6 2.84 -2.46 -2.29
CA VAL A 6 1.39 -2.34 -2.49
C VAL A 6 0.81 -3.73 -2.59
N THR A 7 -0.10 -4.06 -1.68
CA THR A 7 -0.80 -5.35 -1.63
C THR A 7 -2.24 -5.16 -2.05
N LEU A 8 -2.67 -5.92 -3.06
CA LEU A 8 -4.04 -5.93 -3.56
C LEU A 8 -4.93 -6.84 -2.70
N ASP A 9 -6.24 -6.71 -2.87
CA ASP A 9 -7.26 -7.54 -2.22
C ASP A 9 -7.14 -9.05 -2.50
N ASP A 10 -6.56 -9.42 -3.63
CA ASP A 10 -6.24 -10.81 -4.00
C ASP A 10 -4.95 -11.36 -3.37
N GLY A 11 -4.26 -10.55 -2.57
CA GLY A 11 -2.99 -10.89 -1.92
C GLY A 11 -1.75 -10.67 -2.80
N THR A 12 -1.91 -10.28 -4.06
CA THR A 12 -0.79 -9.94 -4.93
C THR A 12 -0.10 -8.70 -4.41
N SER A 13 1.22 -8.77 -4.23
CA SER A 13 2.04 -7.65 -3.79
C SER A 13 2.95 -7.16 -4.91
N SER A 14 3.15 -5.86 -5.00
CA SER A 14 4.05 -5.24 -5.98
C SER A 14 4.82 -4.09 -5.35
N GLU A 15 6.12 -4.04 -5.62
CA GLU A 15 6.95 -2.94 -5.17
C GLU A 15 6.75 -1.71 -6.06
N LYS A 16 6.60 -0.55 -5.42
CA LYS A 16 6.46 0.75 -6.07
C LYS A 16 7.28 1.81 -5.36
N THR A 17 7.58 2.89 -6.06
CA THR A 17 8.21 4.08 -5.48
C THR A 17 7.26 5.26 -5.61
N PHE A 18 7.03 5.96 -4.52
CA PHE A 18 6.22 7.18 -4.50
C PHE A 18 7.04 8.34 -3.94
N GLU A 19 6.61 9.57 -4.20
CA GLU A 19 7.26 10.77 -3.65
C GLU A 19 7.03 10.92 -2.15
N SER A 20 5.88 10.48 -1.66
CA SER A 20 5.46 10.56 -0.26
C SER A 20 4.34 9.56 0.03
N ASP A 21 4.04 9.38 1.31
CA ASP A 21 2.92 8.56 1.79
C ASP A 21 1.58 9.08 1.21
N PHE A 22 1.43 10.40 1.09
CA PHE A 22 0.25 11.04 0.48
C PHE A 22 0.15 10.75 -1.03
N HIS A 23 1.28 10.79 -1.74
CA HIS A 23 1.32 10.42 -3.16
C HIS A 23 0.93 8.95 -3.33
N ALA A 24 1.47 8.06 -2.49
CA ALA A 24 1.15 6.64 -2.48
C ALA A 24 -0.37 6.45 -2.34
N ILE A 25 -0.96 6.98 -1.26
CA ILE A 25 -2.40 6.91 -0.99
C ILE A 25 -3.22 7.41 -2.19
N ASN A 26 -2.89 8.58 -2.74
CA ASN A 26 -3.68 9.18 -3.82
C ASN A 26 -3.60 8.39 -5.12
N GLU A 27 -2.41 7.93 -5.51
CA GLU A 27 -2.23 7.15 -6.74
C GLU A 27 -2.94 5.79 -6.62
N THR A 28 -2.94 5.22 -5.42
CA THR A 28 -3.57 3.92 -5.16
C THR A 28 -5.08 4.00 -4.99
N HIS A 29 -5.62 5.09 -4.44
CA HIS A 29 -7.07 5.28 -4.32
C HIS A 29 -7.73 5.77 -5.62
N ARG A 30 -6.94 6.13 -6.64
CA ARG A 30 -7.51 6.44 -7.96
C ARG A 30 -8.08 5.15 -8.57
N PRO A 31 -9.33 5.18 -9.06
CA PRO A 31 -9.93 4.02 -9.71
C PRO A 31 -9.22 3.75 -11.04
N HIS A 32 -8.23 2.86 -11.03
CA HIS A 32 -7.62 2.32 -12.23
C HIS A 32 -8.37 1.04 -12.64
N SER A 33 -8.77 0.94 -13.91
CA SER A 33 -9.30 -0.30 -14.47
C SER A 33 -8.16 -1.24 -14.85
N PRO A 34 -8.22 -2.55 -14.56
CA PRO A 34 -9.27 -3.25 -13.81
C PRO A 34 -9.22 -2.93 -12.30
N ARG A 35 -10.40 -2.69 -11.70
CA ARG A 35 -10.58 -2.39 -10.28
C ARG A 35 -10.12 -3.57 -9.41
N ARG A 36 -8.84 -3.63 -9.07
CA ARG A 36 -8.38 -4.43 -7.94
C ARG A 36 -8.28 -3.50 -6.74
N GLY A 37 -8.98 -3.85 -5.66
CA GLY A 37 -8.94 -3.09 -4.42
C GLY A 37 -7.54 -3.18 -3.81
N ILE A 38 -7.12 -2.13 -3.12
CA ILE A 38 -5.84 -2.14 -2.41
C ILE A 38 -6.13 -2.49 -0.96
N ALA A 39 -5.52 -3.58 -0.51
CA ALA A 39 -5.64 -4.06 0.86
C ALA A 39 -4.70 -3.32 1.79
N GLN A 40 -3.46 -3.08 1.34
CA GLN A 40 -2.41 -2.49 2.18
C GLN A 40 -1.36 -1.77 1.35
N ILE A 41 -0.78 -0.72 1.93
CA ILE A 41 0.49 -0.15 1.47
C ILE A 41 1.42 -0.08 2.67
N ASP A 42 2.60 -0.69 2.51
CA ASP A 42 3.68 -0.60 3.48
C ASP A 42 4.83 0.21 2.89
N ARG A 43 5.41 1.12 3.65
CA ARG A 43 6.62 1.86 3.30
C ARG A 43 7.85 1.12 3.85
N TYR A 44 8.89 1.02 3.04
CA TYR A 44 10.19 0.54 3.49
C TYR A 44 10.96 1.67 4.18
N ASP A 45 11.53 1.35 5.34
CA ASP A 45 12.56 2.16 6.00
C ASP A 45 13.96 1.74 5.52
N ARG A 46 14.99 2.49 5.93
CA ARG A 46 16.38 2.32 5.49
C ARG A 46 16.99 0.98 5.87
N ASP A 47 16.49 0.38 6.95
CA ASP A 47 16.87 -0.94 7.44
C ASP A 47 16.13 -2.09 6.72
N GLY A 48 15.19 -1.76 5.82
CA GLY A 48 14.34 -2.73 5.13
C GLY A 48 13.07 -3.10 5.91
N SER A 49 12.85 -2.54 7.10
CA SER A 49 11.61 -2.71 7.86
C SER A 49 10.44 -2.09 7.10
N ARG A 50 9.25 -2.68 7.27
CA ARG A 50 8.01 -2.26 6.60
C ARG A 50 7.03 -1.69 7.60
N PHE A 51 6.51 -0.51 7.30
CA PHE A 51 5.53 0.18 8.14
C PHE A 51 4.27 0.50 7.33
N PRO A 52 3.09 0.23 7.88
CA PRO A 52 1.84 0.49 7.18
C PRO A 52 1.63 2.00 7.01
N VAL A 53 1.31 2.42 5.80
CA VAL A 53 1.07 3.84 5.45
C VAL A 53 -0.26 4.34 6.02
N TRP A 54 -1.22 3.46 6.25
CA TRP A 54 -2.46 3.72 6.99
C TRP A 54 -2.74 2.58 7.96
N PRO A 55 -3.48 2.83 9.06
CA PRO A 55 -3.92 1.75 9.93
C PRO A 55 -4.73 0.74 9.11
N SER A 56 -4.27 -0.52 9.10
CA SER A 56 -5.02 -1.62 8.55
C SER A 56 -6.42 -1.59 9.17
N SER A 57 -7.46 -1.62 8.34
CA SER A 57 -8.83 -1.74 8.87
C SER A 57 -8.84 -2.92 9.83
N PRO A 58 -9.32 -2.75 11.08
CA PRO A 58 -9.32 -3.84 12.04
C PRO A 58 -10.10 -4.97 11.40
N THR A 59 -9.42 -6.06 11.07
CA THR A 59 -10.04 -7.29 10.66
C THR A 59 -11.08 -7.59 11.74
N LYS A 60 -12.37 -7.50 11.41
CA LYS A 60 -13.42 -7.99 12.31
C LYS A 60 -13.08 -9.44 12.56
N SER A 61 -12.49 -9.73 13.71
CA SER A 61 -12.42 -11.08 14.25
C SER A 61 -13.88 -11.54 14.36
N ARG A 62 -14.26 -12.47 13.49
CA ARG A 62 -15.56 -13.13 13.49
C ARG A 62 -15.43 -14.46 14.19
#